data_AF-A0A957CMJ2-F1
#
_entry.id   AF-A0A957CMJ2-F1
#
_cell.length_a   1.000
_cell.length_b   1.000
_cell.length_c   1.000
_cell.angle_alpha   90.00
_cell.angle_beta   90.00
_cell.angle_gamma   90.00
#
_symmetry.space_group_name_H-M   'P 1'
#
loop_
_entity.id
_entity.type
_entity.pdbx_description
1 polymer ?
#
loop_
_entity_poly.entity_id
_entity_poly.type
_entity_poly.pdbx_seq_one_letter_code
_entity_poly.pdbx_strand_id
1 'polypeptide(L)'
;MNFFRKLFNKPGWQVGLFWSWNVIFLAFMFLGFAPAVLGDMIRAVRGGEIPANFLLFAAILTAVPAIVVGIGATRLRRDPDRLFALGYGIEGPIMLLLALRFFVVRQMTTAVALLLITAALGLFTYLWQLLDKKIDKRPVILTHLRMAGLTLLLITGIYAAVWIGFYALPAGVQGIKSIGDLFTNIWRELTNVDFASIQWRMVPFTILGMILLIFSGTLFVLMPVAVFVLYTKAWASGFKDLTAVSSRIRAIGVSTAVLLILILLTIPANRQPQHKAFALLNETPTTPAEADALLDQEEAIRDGLLNAFLAPQRYVSAEGEVRHIREIYENTLGLEPANAKQIQTAYETIAKPILYQPVNRVSAYEWDWENQAFTEEPQEAAELYQQYFDEP
;
A
#
# COMPACT_ATOMS: atom_id res chain seq x y z
N MET A 1 4.14 20.09 22.64
CA MET A 1 5.00 20.22 21.44
C MET A 1 6.52 20.24 21.73
N ASN A 2 7.01 20.89 22.79
CA ASN A 2 8.46 20.98 23.08
C ASN A 2 9.13 19.64 23.47
N PHE A 3 8.41 18.71 24.11
CA PHE A 3 8.95 17.41 24.51
C PHE A 3 9.33 16.52 23.31
N PHE A 4 8.40 16.35 22.36
CA PHE A 4 8.67 15.62 21.12
C PHE A 4 9.82 16.23 20.33
N ARG A 5 9.90 17.57 20.25
CA ARG A 5 11.00 18.26 19.58
C ARG A 5 12.36 17.95 20.22
N LYS A 6 12.44 17.83 21.54
CA LYS A 6 13.69 17.52 22.26
C LYS A 6 14.12 16.06 22.10
N LEU A 7 13.15 15.13 22.06
CA LEU A 7 13.40 13.71 21.83
C LEU A 7 13.90 13.46 20.41
N PHE A 8 13.27 14.09 19.41
CA PHE A 8 13.62 13.93 18.01
C PHE A 8 14.83 14.74 17.54
N ASN A 9 15.40 15.63 18.36
CA ASN A 9 16.54 16.46 17.98
C ASN A 9 17.92 15.87 18.33
N LYS A 10 17.99 14.67 18.93
CA LYS A 10 19.30 14.03 19.19
C LYS A 10 19.77 13.27 17.94
N PRO A 11 20.85 13.68 17.24
CA PRO A 11 21.27 13.02 15.99
C PRO A 11 21.56 11.52 16.14
N GLY A 12 21.89 11.05 17.35
CA GLY A 12 22.14 9.63 17.63
C GLY A 12 20.94 8.70 17.44
N TRP A 13 19.70 9.14 17.75
CA TRP A 13 18.54 8.24 17.62
C TRP A 13 18.17 7.97 16.16
N GLN A 14 18.29 8.99 15.30
CA GLN A 14 18.00 8.89 13.86
C GLN A 14 18.93 7.89 13.18
N VAL A 15 20.23 8.04 13.47
CA VAL A 15 21.29 7.14 13.00
C VAL A 15 21.06 5.74 13.55
N GLY A 16 20.80 5.63 14.86
CA GLY A 16 20.52 4.35 15.50
C GLY A 16 19.34 3.61 14.88
N LEU A 17 18.19 4.27 14.69
CA LEU A 17 17.02 3.64 14.08
C LEU A 17 17.28 3.22 12.63
N PHE A 18 17.89 4.08 11.82
CA PHE A 18 18.21 3.75 10.43
C PHE A 18 19.08 2.50 10.33
N TRP A 19 20.19 2.46 11.08
CA TRP A 19 21.14 1.36 11.02
C TRP A 19 20.61 0.08 11.67
N SER A 20 20.01 0.17 12.85
CA SER A 20 19.46 -1.00 13.53
C SER A 20 18.38 -1.67 12.68
N TRP A 21 17.46 -0.87 12.11
CA TRP A 21 16.42 -1.38 11.22
C TRP A 21 17.01 -2.09 10.01
N ASN A 22 17.91 -1.42 9.29
CA ASN A 22 18.49 -1.96 8.07
C ASN A 22 19.35 -3.20 8.33
N VAL A 23 20.10 -3.27 9.45
CA VAL A 23 20.89 -4.45 9.80
C VAL A 23 19.97 -5.64 10.11
N ILE A 24 18.92 -5.45 10.89
CA ILE A 24 17.94 -6.51 11.19
C ILE A 24 17.27 -6.97 9.89
N PHE A 25 16.84 -6.03 9.05
CA PHE A 25 16.16 -6.33 7.80
C PHE A 25 17.06 -7.04 6.79
N LEU A 26 18.30 -6.60 6.63
CA LEU A 26 19.30 -7.29 5.80
C LEU A 26 19.59 -8.69 6.31
N ALA A 27 19.75 -8.87 7.63
CA ALA A 27 19.95 -10.19 8.22
C ALA A 27 18.76 -11.11 7.90
N PHE A 28 17.53 -10.63 8.08
CA PHE A 28 16.32 -11.37 7.74
C PHE A 28 16.25 -11.72 6.24
N MET A 29 16.53 -10.74 5.36
CA MET A 29 16.43 -10.94 3.92
C MET A 29 17.52 -11.88 3.40
N PHE A 30 18.78 -11.70 3.80
CA PHE A 30 19.89 -12.48 3.25
C PHE A 30 20.11 -13.83 3.92
N LEU A 31 19.75 -13.98 5.20
CA LEU A 31 19.91 -15.26 5.91
C LEU A 31 18.63 -16.12 5.88
N GLY A 32 17.47 -15.52 5.64
CA GLY A 32 16.18 -16.21 5.64
C GLY A 32 15.46 -16.14 4.30
N PHE A 33 14.90 -14.98 3.97
CA PHE A 33 13.97 -14.85 2.85
C PHE A 33 14.60 -15.20 1.49
N ALA A 34 15.74 -14.60 1.13
CA ALA A 34 16.34 -14.75 -0.18
C ALA A 34 16.79 -16.20 -0.46
N PRO A 35 17.54 -16.88 0.42
CA PRO A 35 17.94 -18.27 0.18
C PRO A 35 16.75 -19.23 0.05
N ALA A 36 15.69 -19.03 0.84
CA ALA A 36 14.51 -19.89 0.80
C ALA A 36 13.60 -19.57 -0.39
N VAL A 37 13.14 -18.32 -0.48
CA VAL A 37 12.07 -17.91 -1.41
C VAL A 37 12.59 -17.69 -2.82
N LEU A 38 13.72 -16.99 -3.02
CA LEU A 38 14.20 -16.71 -4.39
C LEU A 38 14.64 -18.00 -5.10
N GLY A 39 15.21 -18.95 -4.36
CA GLY A 39 15.59 -20.25 -4.91
C GLY A 39 14.39 -21.00 -5.48
N ASP A 40 13.30 -21.09 -4.71
CA ASP A 40 12.09 -21.78 -5.14
C ASP A 40 11.36 -21.00 -6.25
N MET A 41 11.32 -19.67 -6.18
CA MET A 41 10.75 -18.84 -7.24
C MET A 41 11.49 -18.97 -8.57
N ILE A 42 12.82 -19.07 -8.56
CA ILE A 42 13.61 -19.30 -9.79
C ILE A 42 13.23 -20.64 -10.42
N ARG A 43 13.05 -21.69 -9.61
CA ARG A 43 12.61 -23.00 -10.12
C ARG A 43 11.19 -22.93 -10.68
N ALA A 44 10.26 -22.30 -9.97
CA ALA A 44 8.87 -22.13 -10.41
C ALA A 44 8.76 -21.32 -11.72
N VAL A 45 9.53 -20.23 -11.87
CA VAL A 45 9.57 -19.46 -13.13
C VAL A 45 10.15 -20.29 -14.27
N ARG A 46 11.22 -21.06 -14.03
CA ARG A 46 11.80 -21.95 -15.06
C ARG A 46 10.85 -23.09 -15.44
N GLY A 47 10.05 -23.56 -14.51
CA GLY A 47 8.99 -24.55 -14.74
C GLY A 47 7.73 -23.98 -15.40
N GLY A 48 7.61 -22.66 -15.54
CA GLY A 48 6.41 -22.00 -16.06
C GLY A 48 5.23 -21.95 -15.09
N GLU A 49 5.45 -22.27 -13.81
CA GLU A 49 4.41 -22.28 -12.78
C GLU A 49 3.97 -20.87 -12.39
N ILE A 50 4.92 -19.92 -12.36
CA ILE A 50 4.65 -18.52 -12.06
C ILE A 50 5.29 -17.59 -13.10
N PRO A 51 4.66 -16.45 -13.41
CA PRO A 51 5.23 -15.48 -14.34
C PRO A 51 6.55 -14.85 -13.82
N ALA A 52 7.48 -14.56 -14.71
CA ALA A 52 8.81 -14.03 -14.37
C ALA A 52 8.78 -12.64 -13.68
N ASN A 53 7.69 -11.89 -13.82
CA ASN A 53 7.52 -10.60 -13.15
C ASN A 53 7.54 -10.72 -11.61
N PHE A 54 7.04 -11.84 -11.04
CA PHE A 54 7.10 -12.09 -9.61
C PHE A 54 8.55 -12.22 -9.14
N LEU A 55 9.38 -12.95 -9.87
CA LEU A 55 10.81 -13.06 -9.54
C LEU A 55 11.51 -11.69 -9.58
N LEU A 56 11.17 -10.84 -10.56
CA LEU A 56 11.67 -9.48 -10.63
C LEU A 56 11.28 -8.66 -9.38
N PHE A 57 10.01 -8.70 -8.96
CA PHE A 57 9.57 -7.98 -7.76
C PHE A 57 10.23 -8.50 -6.49
N ALA A 58 10.37 -9.82 -6.34
CA ALA A 58 11.06 -10.42 -5.19
C ALA A 58 12.56 -10.02 -5.16
N ALA A 59 13.21 -9.98 -6.33
CA ALA A 59 14.59 -9.53 -6.45
C ALA A 59 14.74 -8.04 -6.08
N ILE A 60 13.84 -7.17 -6.57
CA ILE A 60 13.82 -5.74 -6.23
C ILE A 60 13.58 -5.56 -4.72
N LEU A 61 12.59 -6.25 -4.15
CA LEU A 61 12.27 -6.19 -2.72
C LEU A 61 13.48 -6.60 -1.86
N THR A 62 14.27 -7.57 -2.33
CA THR A 62 15.54 -7.99 -1.69
C THR A 62 16.66 -6.95 -1.85
N ALA A 63 16.73 -6.29 -3.00
CA ALA A 63 17.80 -5.35 -3.31
C ALA A 63 17.63 -3.97 -2.65
N VAL A 64 16.40 -3.50 -2.46
CA VAL A 64 16.09 -2.15 -1.95
C VAL A 64 16.82 -1.84 -0.62
N PRO A 65 16.75 -2.68 0.43
CA PRO A 65 17.46 -2.41 1.69
C PRO A 65 18.98 -2.34 1.51
N ALA A 66 19.55 -3.22 0.68
CA ALA A 66 20.99 -3.22 0.40
C ALA A 66 21.44 -1.94 -0.31
N ILE A 67 20.65 -1.46 -1.28
CA ILE A 67 20.87 -0.19 -1.97
C ILE A 67 20.79 0.97 -0.99
N VAL A 68 19.76 0.99 -0.14
CA VAL A 68 19.54 2.04 0.87
C VAL A 68 20.69 2.09 1.88
N VAL A 69 21.15 0.94 2.38
CA VAL A 69 22.36 0.83 3.21
C VAL A 69 23.59 1.37 2.48
N GLY A 70 23.79 0.99 1.22
CA GLY A 70 24.91 1.48 0.41
C GLY A 70 24.91 3.01 0.27
N ILE A 71 23.75 3.60 -0.01
CA ILE A 71 23.56 5.06 -0.08
C ILE A 71 23.81 5.70 1.30
N GLY A 72 23.27 5.11 2.36
CA GLY A 72 23.43 5.58 3.73
C GLY A 72 24.89 5.59 4.19
N ALA A 73 25.62 4.50 3.92
CA ALA A 73 27.03 4.34 4.27
C ALA A 73 27.95 5.31 3.53
N THR A 74 27.63 5.63 2.27
CA THR A 74 28.53 6.37 1.37
C THR A 74 28.19 7.86 1.27
N ARG A 75 26.93 8.21 0.95
CA ARG A 75 26.53 9.58 0.60
C ARG A 75 25.97 10.34 1.80
N LEU A 76 25.28 9.65 2.71
CA LEU A 76 24.49 10.27 3.79
C LEU A 76 25.05 10.03 5.19
N ARG A 77 26.21 9.36 5.35
CA ARG A 77 26.79 8.97 6.64
C ARG A 77 26.89 10.11 7.69
N ARG A 78 27.05 11.35 7.25
CA ARG A 78 27.23 12.53 8.11
C ARG A 78 25.97 13.39 8.25
N ASP A 79 24.85 12.96 7.69
CA ASP A 79 23.59 13.72 7.68
C ASP A 79 22.47 12.85 8.28
N PRO A 80 22.30 12.88 9.61
CA PRO A 80 21.38 12.00 10.33
C PRO A 80 19.92 12.25 9.95
N ASP A 81 19.56 13.49 9.62
CA ASP A 81 18.22 13.85 9.15
C ASP A 81 17.92 13.20 7.79
N ARG A 82 18.87 13.25 6.85
CA ARG A 82 18.72 12.59 5.54
C ARG A 82 18.74 11.07 5.63
N LEU A 83 19.52 10.49 6.55
CA LEU A 83 19.50 9.04 6.81
C LEU A 83 18.12 8.59 7.29
N PHE A 84 17.57 9.29 8.27
CA PHE A 84 16.22 9.00 8.76
C PHE A 84 15.17 9.14 7.66
N ALA A 85 15.24 10.20 6.85
CA ALA A 85 14.36 10.41 5.72
C ALA A 85 14.51 9.32 4.63
N LEU A 86 15.73 8.83 4.39
CA LEU A 86 15.96 7.74 3.43
C LEU A 86 15.30 6.43 3.91
N GLY A 87 15.42 6.07 5.19
CA GLY A 87 14.75 4.88 5.72
C GLY A 87 13.23 5.03 5.76
N TYR A 88 12.72 6.03 6.48
CA TYR A 88 11.29 6.16 6.76
C TYR A 88 10.48 6.77 5.60
N GLY A 89 11.09 7.66 4.82
CA GLY A 89 10.43 8.40 3.76
C GLY A 89 10.69 7.87 2.35
N ILE A 90 11.59 6.89 2.17
CA ILE A 90 11.86 6.25 0.87
C ILE A 90 11.81 4.73 0.99
N GLU A 91 12.70 4.12 1.77
CA GLU A 91 12.83 2.65 1.86
C GLU A 91 11.52 1.98 2.27
N GLY A 92 10.96 2.36 3.43
CA GLY A 92 9.71 1.80 3.94
C GLY A 92 8.55 1.91 2.95
N PRO A 93 8.22 3.11 2.44
CA PRO A 93 7.20 3.29 1.42
C PRO A 93 7.43 2.48 0.13
N ILE A 94 8.66 2.43 -0.40
CA ILE A 94 8.97 1.61 -1.59
C ILE A 94 8.72 0.13 -1.31
N MET A 95 9.20 -0.37 -0.16
CA MET A 95 8.99 -1.75 0.22
C MET A 95 7.51 -2.07 0.39
N LEU A 96 6.73 -1.17 1.00
CA LEU A 96 5.29 -1.34 1.14
C LEU A 96 4.59 -1.42 -0.22
N LEU A 97 4.93 -0.52 -1.16
CA LEU A 97 4.36 -0.55 -2.51
C LEU A 97 4.71 -1.85 -3.25
N LEU A 98 5.96 -2.33 -3.12
CA LEU A 98 6.39 -3.60 -3.69
C LEU A 98 5.68 -4.79 -3.05
N ALA A 99 5.53 -4.80 -1.72
CA ALA A 99 4.82 -5.85 -1.01
C ALA A 99 3.33 -5.89 -1.39
N LEU A 100 2.66 -4.73 -1.46
CA LEU A 100 1.28 -4.64 -1.95
C LEU A 100 1.17 -5.15 -3.39
N ARG A 101 2.09 -4.77 -4.27
CA ARG A 101 2.10 -5.24 -5.66
C ARG A 101 2.38 -6.75 -5.76
N PHE A 102 3.17 -7.31 -4.85
CA PHE A 102 3.58 -8.70 -4.90
C PHE A 102 2.53 -9.64 -4.28
N PHE A 103 2.00 -9.29 -3.11
CA PHE A 103 1.12 -10.16 -2.33
C PHE A 103 -0.37 -9.87 -2.51
N VAL A 104 -0.72 -8.60 -2.74
CA VAL A 104 -2.12 -8.15 -2.68
C VAL A 104 -2.71 -7.97 -4.07
N VAL A 105 -2.02 -7.23 -4.94
CA VAL A 105 -2.52 -6.92 -6.29
C VAL A 105 -1.87 -7.84 -7.30
N ARG A 106 -2.57 -8.90 -7.75
CA ARG A 106 -2.02 -9.82 -8.77
C ARG A 106 -2.07 -9.20 -10.16
N GLN A 107 -3.21 -8.63 -10.53
CA GLN A 107 -3.42 -7.90 -11.78
C GLN A 107 -3.69 -6.43 -11.51
N MET A 108 -3.00 -5.54 -12.23
CA MET A 108 -3.15 -4.09 -12.03
C MET A 108 -4.40 -3.56 -12.73
N THR A 109 -5.28 -2.90 -11.99
CA THR A 109 -6.33 -2.04 -12.54
C THR A 109 -5.77 -0.66 -12.89
N THR A 110 -6.50 0.11 -13.69
CA THR A 110 -6.12 1.49 -14.05
C THR A 110 -6.00 2.38 -12.81
N ALA A 111 -6.91 2.24 -11.84
CA ALA A 111 -6.88 2.97 -10.58
C ALA A 111 -5.61 2.69 -9.78
N VAL A 112 -5.26 1.41 -9.61
CA VAL A 112 -4.05 1.00 -8.89
C VAL A 112 -2.79 1.44 -9.63
N ALA A 113 -2.76 1.33 -10.96
CA ALA A 113 -1.64 1.80 -11.77
C ALA A 113 -1.41 3.32 -11.57
N LEU A 114 -2.47 4.13 -11.61
CA LEU A 114 -2.39 5.57 -11.37
C LEU A 114 -1.86 5.88 -9.95
N LEU A 115 -2.32 5.16 -8.94
CA LEU A 115 -1.85 5.30 -7.55
C LEU A 115 -0.36 4.97 -7.44
N LEU A 116 0.08 3.84 -7.99
CA LEU A 116 1.48 3.40 -7.95
C LEU A 116 2.41 4.37 -8.72
N ILE A 117 1.99 4.86 -9.89
CA ILE A 117 2.77 5.83 -10.68
C ILE A 117 2.90 7.14 -9.91
N THR A 118 1.80 7.64 -9.33
CA THR A 118 1.79 8.87 -8.53
C THR A 118 2.74 8.76 -7.34
N ALA A 119 2.68 7.63 -6.62
CA ALA A 119 3.57 7.34 -5.51
C ALA A 119 5.04 7.27 -5.96
N ALA A 120 5.32 6.55 -7.06
CA ALA A 120 6.68 6.37 -7.58
C ALA A 120 7.31 7.71 -8.02
N LEU A 121 6.56 8.58 -8.72
CA LEU A 121 7.03 9.90 -9.12
C LEU A 121 7.32 10.79 -7.90
N GLY A 122 6.47 10.75 -6.88
CA GLY A 122 6.67 11.46 -5.63
C GLY A 122 7.94 10.98 -4.89
N LEU A 123 8.06 9.67 -4.70
CA LEU A 123 9.22 9.05 -4.03
C LEU A 123 10.53 9.29 -4.78
N PHE A 124 10.51 9.19 -6.11
CA PHE A 124 11.68 9.49 -6.93
C PHE A 124 12.12 10.95 -6.77
N THR A 125 11.17 11.88 -6.77
CA THR A 125 11.45 13.31 -6.54
C THR A 125 12.05 13.55 -5.15
N TYR A 126 11.52 12.87 -4.13
CA TYR A 126 12.04 12.99 -2.78
C TYR A 126 13.44 12.39 -2.64
N LEU A 127 13.70 11.23 -3.24
CA LEU A 127 15.03 10.63 -3.28
C LEU A 127 16.02 11.56 -3.99
N TRP A 128 15.65 12.14 -5.11
CA TRP A 128 16.46 13.14 -5.81
C TRP A 128 16.80 14.32 -4.90
N GLN A 129 15.83 14.89 -4.19
CA GLN A 129 16.06 15.95 -3.20
C GLN A 129 17.00 15.54 -2.07
N LEU A 130 16.88 14.30 -1.57
CA LEU A 130 17.76 13.80 -0.50
C LEU A 130 19.21 13.60 -0.98
N LEU A 131 19.40 13.15 -2.22
CA LEU A 131 20.73 12.88 -2.77
C LEU A 131 21.44 14.15 -3.27
N ASP A 132 20.69 15.16 -3.68
CA ASP A 132 21.25 16.40 -4.22
C ASP A 132 21.55 17.43 -3.13
N LYS A 133 22.84 17.66 -2.85
CA LYS A 133 23.31 18.66 -1.88
C LYS A 133 23.15 20.11 -2.37
N LYS A 134 22.94 20.33 -3.66
CA LYS A 134 22.81 21.65 -4.28
C LYS A 134 21.42 21.85 -4.89
N ILE A 135 20.41 21.18 -4.33
CA ILE A 135 19.04 21.21 -4.85
C ILE A 135 18.49 22.65 -4.95
N ASP A 136 18.90 23.53 -4.05
CA ASP A 136 18.45 24.94 -4.02
C ASP A 136 19.07 25.80 -5.12
N LYS A 137 20.14 25.32 -5.76
CA LYS A 137 20.84 26.02 -6.86
C LYS A 137 20.39 25.53 -8.24
N ARG A 138 19.33 24.73 -8.30
CA ARG A 138 18.84 24.17 -9.56
C ARG A 138 18.07 25.22 -10.36
N PRO A 139 18.08 25.12 -11.70
CA PRO A 139 17.33 26.02 -12.57
C PRO A 139 15.84 25.97 -12.25
N VAL A 140 15.16 27.08 -12.57
CA VAL A 140 13.74 27.31 -12.25
C VAL A 140 12.84 26.16 -12.71
N ILE A 141 13.07 25.61 -13.89
CA ILE A 141 12.28 24.49 -14.45
C ILE A 141 12.37 23.26 -13.54
N LEU A 142 13.56 22.92 -13.06
CA LEU A 142 13.76 21.79 -12.15
C LEU A 142 13.14 22.05 -10.78
N THR A 143 13.07 23.30 -10.33
CA THR A 143 12.35 23.66 -9.10
C THR A 143 10.84 23.49 -9.25
N HIS A 144 10.27 23.81 -10.42
CA HIS A 144 8.85 23.54 -10.70
C HIS A 144 8.57 22.04 -10.74
N LEU A 145 9.41 21.26 -11.43
CA LEU A 145 9.28 19.81 -11.50
C LEU A 145 9.40 19.18 -10.10
N ARG A 146 10.35 19.64 -9.28
CA ARG A 146 10.49 19.24 -7.88
C ARG A 146 9.23 19.54 -7.09
N MET A 147 8.67 20.75 -7.25
CA MET A 147 7.44 21.13 -6.55
C MET A 147 6.25 20.24 -6.95
N ALA A 148 6.13 19.91 -8.23
CA ALA A 148 5.10 19.00 -8.71
C ALA A 148 5.25 17.61 -8.07
N GLY A 149 6.46 17.02 -8.13
CA GLY A 149 6.73 15.72 -7.53
C GLY A 149 6.55 15.68 -6.01
N LEU A 150 6.96 16.73 -5.29
CA LEU A 150 6.71 16.83 -3.83
C LEU A 150 5.22 16.98 -3.51
N THR A 151 4.43 17.58 -4.40
CA THR A 151 2.96 17.63 -4.26
C THR A 151 2.36 16.24 -4.44
N LEU A 152 2.79 15.48 -5.45
CA LEU A 152 2.39 14.07 -5.63
C LEU A 152 2.76 13.23 -4.39
N LEU A 153 3.98 13.41 -3.87
CA LEU A 153 4.46 12.75 -2.66
C LEU A 153 3.57 13.06 -1.45
N LEU A 154 3.26 14.35 -1.22
CA LEU A 154 2.43 14.77 -0.10
C LEU A 154 1.02 14.18 -0.19
N ILE A 155 0.38 14.27 -1.37
CA ILE A 155 -0.96 13.70 -1.60
C ILE A 155 -0.95 12.19 -1.33
N THR A 156 0.04 11.48 -1.88
CA THR A 156 0.20 10.03 -1.66
C THR A 156 0.44 9.70 -0.19
N GLY A 157 1.29 10.47 0.50
CA GLY A 157 1.56 10.25 1.92
C GLY A 157 0.36 10.51 2.82
N ILE A 158 -0.45 11.52 2.51
CA ILE A 158 -1.72 11.76 3.20
C ILE A 158 -2.66 10.59 2.97
N TYR A 159 -2.85 10.18 1.71
CA TYR A 159 -3.68 9.03 1.36
C TYR A 159 -3.25 7.76 2.10
N ALA A 160 -1.97 7.41 2.04
CA ALA A 160 -1.41 6.24 2.71
C ALA A 160 -1.53 6.34 4.24
N ALA A 161 -1.27 7.51 4.83
CA ALA A 161 -1.37 7.71 6.28
C ALA A 161 -2.81 7.54 6.78
N VAL A 162 -3.80 8.08 6.04
CA VAL A 162 -5.22 7.90 6.36
C VAL A 162 -5.61 6.43 6.23
N TRP A 163 -5.25 5.79 5.11
CA TRP A 163 -5.61 4.39 4.85
C TRP A 163 -4.99 3.43 5.87
N ILE A 164 -3.69 3.56 6.16
CA ILE A 164 -3.01 2.75 7.17
C ILE A 164 -3.51 3.09 8.57
N GLY A 165 -3.97 4.32 8.82
CA GLY A 165 -4.54 4.75 10.10
C GLY A 165 -5.69 3.85 10.60
N PHE A 166 -6.49 3.30 9.68
CA PHE A 166 -7.55 2.32 10.02
C PHE A 166 -7.00 1.03 10.63
N TYR A 167 -5.78 0.63 10.31
CA TYR A 167 -5.14 -0.55 10.87
C TYR A 167 -4.18 -0.21 12.02
N ALA A 168 -3.44 0.89 11.89
CA ALA A 168 -2.43 1.32 12.85
C ALA A 168 -3.02 1.67 14.22
N LEU A 169 -4.21 2.28 14.25
CA LEU A 169 -4.90 2.63 15.49
C LEU A 169 -5.27 1.37 16.31
N PRO A 170 -6.08 0.42 15.80
CA PRO A 170 -6.42 -0.79 16.55
C PRO A 170 -5.19 -1.65 16.84
N ALA A 171 -4.24 -1.77 15.90
CA ALA A 171 -2.98 -2.48 16.14
C ALA A 171 -2.16 -1.85 17.28
N GLY A 172 -2.15 -0.51 17.39
CA GLY A 172 -1.50 0.20 18.49
C GLY A 172 -2.15 -0.09 19.84
N VAL A 173 -3.49 -0.07 19.91
CA VAL A 173 -4.24 -0.42 21.13
C VAL A 173 -3.99 -1.87 21.52
N GLN A 174 -4.10 -2.80 20.56
CA GLN A 174 -3.85 -4.21 20.79
C GLN A 174 -2.40 -4.47 21.21
N GLY A 175 -1.44 -3.81 20.58
CA GLY A 175 -0.02 -3.92 20.92
C GLY A 175 0.27 -3.49 22.36
N ILE A 176 -0.34 -2.40 22.83
CA ILE A 176 -0.22 -1.96 24.24
C ILE A 176 -0.80 -3.00 25.20
N LYS A 177 -1.99 -3.55 24.89
CA LYS A 177 -2.61 -4.63 25.67
C LYS A 177 -1.70 -5.86 25.73
N SER A 178 -1.24 -6.35 24.57
CA SER A 178 -0.37 -7.52 24.46
C SER A 178 0.98 -7.34 25.16
N ILE A 179 1.56 -6.14 25.15
CA ILE A 179 2.76 -5.84 25.94
C ILE A 179 2.46 -5.95 27.44
N GLY A 180 1.33 -5.40 27.90
CA GLY A 180 0.89 -5.53 29.29
C GLY A 180 0.69 -6.99 29.70
N ASP A 181 0.01 -7.77 28.85
CA ASP A 181 -0.23 -9.20 29.07
C ASP A 181 1.07 -10.02 29.06
N LEU A 182 2.01 -9.66 28.19
CA LEU A 182 3.33 -10.29 28.17
C LEU A 182 4.03 -10.04 29.51
N PHE A 183 4.07 -8.79 30.01
CA PHE A 183 4.71 -8.49 31.28
C PHE A 183 4.06 -9.18 32.48
N THR A 184 2.74 -9.34 32.48
CA THR A 184 2.04 -10.04 33.58
C THR A 184 2.23 -11.56 33.52
N ASN A 185 2.38 -12.14 32.33
CA ASN A 185 2.44 -13.59 32.13
C ASN A 185 3.84 -14.14 31.83
N ILE A 186 4.86 -13.30 31.61
CA ILE A 186 6.20 -13.73 31.16
C ILE A 186 6.80 -14.82 32.05
N TRP A 187 6.61 -14.73 33.37
CA TRP A 187 7.13 -15.71 34.31
C TRP A 187 6.45 -17.06 34.15
N ARG A 188 5.11 -17.06 34.00
CA ARG A 188 4.32 -18.28 33.78
C ARG A 188 4.68 -18.95 32.47
N GLU A 189 4.80 -18.18 31.39
CA GLU A 189 5.17 -18.72 30.08
C GLU A 189 6.58 -19.30 30.12
N LEU A 190 7.56 -18.61 30.72
CA LEU A 190 8.93 -19.11 30.85
C LEU A 190 9.02 -20.41 31.68
N THR A 191 8.21 -20.56 32.72
CA THR A 191 8.18 -21.81 33.51
C THR A 191 7.54 -22.99 32.78
N ASN A 192 6.70 -22.73 31.78
CA ASN A 192 5.99 -23.76 31.01
C ASN A 192 6.69 -24.12 29.68
N VAL A 193 7.81 -23.48 29.35
CA VAL A 193 8.56 -23.82 28.13
C VAL A 193 9.21 -25.19 28.27
N ASP A 194 8.80 -26.14 27.43
CA ASP A 194 9.50 -27.41 27.28
C ASP A 194 10.79 -27.20 26.46
N PHE A 195 11.89 -26.95 27.15
CA PHE A 195 13.20 -26.74 26.55
C PHE A 195 13.69 -27.93 25.71
N ALA A 196 13.17 -29.15 25.92
CA ALA A 196 13.55 -30.32 25.13
C ALA A 196 12.95 -30.29 23.71
N SER A 197 11.81 -29.61 23.53
CA SER A 197 11.14 -29.46 22.24
C SER A 197 11.74 -28.38 21.33
N ILE A 198 12.65 -27.55 21.85
CA ILE A 198 13.21 -26.41 21.12
C ILE A 198 14.20 -26.90 20.07
N GLN A 199 13.86 -26.69 18.79
CA GLN A 199 14.80 -26.85 17.70
C GLN A 199 15.84 -25.72 17.76
N TRP A 200 17.00 -25.98 18.37
CA TRP A 200 18.07 -24.98 18.57
C TRP A 200 18.48 -24.22 17.31
N ARG A 201 18.36 -24.85 16.13
CA ARG A 201 18.60 -24.22 14.83
C ARG A 201 17.66 -23.03 14.56
N MET A 202 16.44 -23.06 15.09
CA MET A 202 15.42 -22.03 14.90
C MET A 202 15.54 -20.90 15.92
N VAL A 203 16.27 -21.08 17.03
CA VAL A 203 16.36 -20.07 18.10
C VAL A 203 16.84 -18.71 17.61
N PRO A 204 17.91 -18.59 16.80
CA PRO A 204 18.32 -17.30 16.25
C PRO A 204 17.23 -16.66 15.37
N PHE A 205 16.49 -17.48 14.62
CA PHE A 205 15.40 -17.02 13.76
C PHE A 205 14.22 -16.52 14.59
N THR A 206 13.84 -17.23 15.65
CA THR A 206 12.78 -16.80 16.57
C THR A 206 13.16 -15.49 17.27
N ILE A 207 14.40 -15.37 17.76
CA ILE A 207 14.86 -14.15 18.43
C ILE A 207 14.89 -12.97 17.45
N LEU A 208 15.52 -13.13 16.28
CA LEU A 208 15.56 -12.10 15.25
C LEU A 208 14.17 -11.75 14.75
N GLY A 209 13.30 -12.75 14.56
CA GLY A 209 11.91 -12.59 14.16
C GLY A 209 11.11 -11.80 15.19
N MET A 210 11.27 -12.08 16.48
CA MET A 210 10.61 -11.32 17.55
C MET A 210 11.11 -9.88 17.63
N ILE A 211 12.42 -9.66 17.51
CA ILE A 211 12.99 -8.31 17.45
C ILE A 211 12.43 -7.56 16.23
N LEU A 212 12.45 -8.20 15.06
CA LEU A 212 11.90 -7.64 13.84
C LEU A 212 10.41 -7.35 13.97
N LEU A 213 9.63 -8.22 14.60
CA LEU A 213 8.20 -8.04 14.85
C LEU A 213 7.95 -6.81 15.72
N ILE A 214 8.68 -6.66 16.84
CA ILE A 214 8.55 -5.50 17.73
C ILE A 214 8.91 -4.21 16.99
N PHE A 215 10.05 -4.21 16.28
CA PHE A 215 10.46 -3.06 15.48
C PHE A 215 9.44 -2.74 14.39
N SER A 216 8.95 -3.75 13.67
CA SER A 216 7.98 -3.58 12.58
C SER A 216 6.64 -3.10 13.11
N GLY A 217 6.18 -3.60 14.27
CA GLY A 217 4.95 -3.16 14.91
C GLY A 217 5.02 -1.70 15.34
N THR A 218 6.11 -1.28 15.99
CA THR A 218 6.30 0.14 16.33
C THR A 218 6.38 1.01 15.08
N LEU A 219 7.06 0.53 14.03
CA LEU A 219 7.17 1.24 12.77
C LEU A 219 5.80 1.34 12.10
N PHE A 220 5.02 0.26 12.02
CA PHE A 220 3.68 0.25 11.43
C PHE A 220 2.75 1.26 12.09
N VAL A 221 2.76 1.34 13.43
CA VAL A 221 1.93 2.29 14.20
C VAL A 221 2.42 3.73 14.01
N LEU A 222 3.73 3.97 13.98
CA LEU A 222 4.30 5.31 13.90
C LEU A 222 4.47 5.84 12.45
N MET A 223 4.53 4.95 11.46
CA MET A 223 4.82 5.29 10.06
C MET A 223 3.81 6.27 9.47
N PRO A 224 2.47 6.13 9.65
CA PRO A 224 1.51 7.10 9.13
C PRO A 224 1.83 8.54 9.55
N VAL A 225 2.20 8.73 10.81
CA VAL A 225 2.55 10.04 11.36
C VAL A 225 3.91 10.49 10.84
N ALA A 226 4.92 9.61 10.86
CA ALA A 226 6.27 9.93 10.42
C ALA A 226 6.30 10.35 8.94
N VAL A 227 5.67 9.57 8.06
CA VAL A 227 5.56 9.82 6.62
C VAL A 227 4.84 11.15 6.36
N PHE A 228 3.70 11.38 7.00
CA PHE A 228 2.96 12.63 6.88
C PHE A 228 3.83 13.85 7.26
N VAL A 229 4.53 13.77 8.39
CA VAL A 229 5.41 14.87 8.86
C VAL A 229 6.59 15.08 7.92
N LEU A 230 7.25 14.01 7.48
CA LEU A 230 8.41 14.08 6.57
C LEU A 230 8.01 14.71 5.23
N TYR A 231 6.90 14.27 4.64
CA TYR A 231 6.46 14.75 3.33
C TYR A 231 5.92 16.17 3.40
N THR A 232 5.22 16.54 4.47
CA THR A 232 4.79 17.92 4.71
C THR A 232 5.99 18.85 4.83
N LYS A 233 7.04 18.44 5.57
CA LYS A 233 8.29 19.21 5.67
C LYS A 233 8.99 19.33 4.32
N ALA A 234 9.07 18.24 3.56
CA ALA A 234 9.69 18.23 2.24
C ALA A 234 8.96 19.18 1.27
N TRP A 235 7.63 19.08 1.22
CA TRP A 235 6.77 19.95 0.42
C TRP A 235 6.88 21.42 0.85
N ALA A 236 6.85 21.72 2.15
CA ALA A 236 6.99 23.08 2.65
C ALA A 236 8.35 23.70 2.30
N SER A 237 9.42 22.91 2.34
CA SER A 237 10.74 23.33 1.87
C SER A 237 10.73 23.64 0.37
N GLY A 238 10.20 22.72 -0.45
CA GLY A 238 10.09 22.92 -1.89
C GLY A 238 9.24 24.14 -2.26
N PHE A 239 8.15 24.37 -1.53
CA PHE A 239 7.28 25.54 -1.68
C PHE A 239 8.06 26.82 -1.40
N LYS A 240 8.77 26.89 -0.27
CA LYS A 240 9.61 28.03 0.10
C LYS A 240 10.66 28.32 -0.96
N ASP A 241 11.35 27.30 -1.45
CA ASP A 241 12.40 27.48 -2.45
C ASP A 241 11.83 28.00 -3.79
N LEU A 242 10.68 27.48 -4.24
CA LEU A 242 10.03 27.98 -5.44
C LEU A 242 9.54 29.43 -5.27
N THR A 243 9.06 29.80 -4.07
CA THR A 243 8.69 31.19 -3.80
C THR A 243 9.89 32.14 -3.80
N ALA A 244 11.09 31.65 -3.43
CA ALA A 244 12.30 32.46 -3.41
C ALA A 244 12.85 32.76 -4.81
N VAL A 245 12.71 31.82 -5.76
CA VAL A 245 13.25 31.98 -7.12
C VAL A 245 12.19 32.47 -8.11
N SER A 246 10.90 32.30 -7.80
CA SER A 246 9.79 32.73 -8.64
C SER A 246 8.77 33.58 -7.88
N SER A 247 7.61 33.02 -7.53
CA SER A 247 6.57 33.74 -6.80
C SER A 247 5.64 32.78 -6.08
N ARG A 248 4.99 33.26 -5.02
CA ARG A 248 4.01 32.47 -4.24
C ARG A 248 2.84 31.98 -5.10
N ILE A 249 2.37 32.80 -6.03
CA ILE A 249 1.26 32.46 -6.93
C ILE A 249 1.64 31.27 -7.81
N ARG A 250 2.86 31.22 -8.36
CA ARG A 250 3.30 30.07 -9.16
C ARG A 250 3.43 28.79 -8.34
N ALA A 251 3.93 28.87 -7.10
CA ALA A 251 4.03 27.70 -6.23
C ALA A 251 2.65 27.10 -5.88
N ILE A 252 1.67 27.97 -5.57
CA ILE A 252 0.28 27.56 -5.39
C ILE A 252 -0.26 26.97 -6.70
N GLY A 253 -0.09 27.69 -7.82
CA GLY A 253 -0.56 27.26 -9.13
C GLY A 253 -0.07 25.88 -9.54
N VAL A 254 1.21 25.56 -9.36
CA VAL A 254 1.76 24.22 -9.63
C VAL A 254 1.09 23.16 -8.75
N SER A 255 0.97 23.43 -7.45
CA SER A 255 0.40 22.46 -6.51
C SER A 255 -1.08 22.19 -6.80
N THR A 256 -1.84 23.25 -7.07
CA THR A 256 -3.25 23.18 -7.45
C THR A 256 -3.43 22.47 -8.79
N ALA A 257 -2.60 22.77 -9.79
CA ALA A 257 -2.67 22.11 -11.09
C ALA A 257 -2.43 20.60 -10.97
N VAL A 258 -1.42 20.19 -10.19
CA VAL A 258 -1.14 18.77 -9.92
C VAL A 258 -2.32 18.09 -9.24
N LEU A 259 -2.90 18.71 -8.21
CA LEU A 259 -4.08 18.17 -7.52
C LEU A 259 -5.27 18.01 -8.46
N LEU A 260 -5.57 19.03 -9.28
CA LEU A 260 -6.68 18.98 -10.25
C LEU A 260 -6.47 17.90 -11.30
N ILE A 261 -5.25 17.78 -11.84
CA ILE A 261 -4.92 16.71 -12.80
C ILE A 261 -5.14 15.34 -12.16
N LEU A 262 -4.66 15.12 -10.93
CA LEU A 262 -4.88 13.86 -10.23
C LEU A 262 -6.36 13.56 -10.01
N ILE A 263 -7.17 14.54 -9.60
CA ILE A 263 -8.62 14.37 -9.44
C ILE A 263 -9.26 13.97 -10.78
N LEU A 264 -8.95 14.69 -11.86
CA LEU A 264 -9.48 14.43 -13.19
C LEU A 264 -9.09 13.05 -13.73
N LEU A 265 -7.87 12.58 -13.45
CA LEU A 265 -7.42 11.23 -13.85
C LEU A 265 -8.04 10.13 -12.98
N THR A 266 -8.28 10.40 -11.71
CA THR A 266 -8.81 9.42 -10.75
C THR A 266 -10.28 9.07 -11.02
N ILE A 267 -11.08 10.00 -11.53
CA ILE A 267 -12.49 9.76 -11.86
C ILE A 267 -12.66 8.62 -12.88
N PRO A 268 -12.08 8.69 -14.11
CA PRO A 268 -12.19 7.61 -15.08
C PRO A 268 -11.41 6.37 -14.64
N ALA A 269 -10.28 6.51 -13.94
CA ALA A 269 -9.50 5.36 -13.49
C ALA A 269 -10.26 4.46 -12.51
N ASN A 270 -11.18 5.03 -11.71
CA ASN A 270 -12.04 4.30 -10.78
C ASN A 270 -13.34 3.76 -11.39
N ARG A 271 -13.63 4.03 -12.67
CA ARG A 271 -14.79 3.43 -13.33
C ARG A 271 -14.49 1.98 -13.61
N GLN A 272 -15.33 1.10 -13.11
CA GLN A 272 -15.20 -0.33 -13.35
C GLN A 272 -16.20 -0.74 -14.45
N PRO A 273 -15.77 -1.51 -15.46
CA PRO A 273 -16.57 -1.75 -16.67
C PRO A 273 -17.76 -2.69 -16.46
N GLN A 274 -17.77 -3.51 -15.40
CA GLN A 274 -18.78 -4.56 -15.20
C GLN A 274 -20.21 -4.03 -15.11
N HIS A 275 -20.45 -2.89 -14.45
CA HIS A 275 -21.80 -2.35 -14.34
C HIS A 275 -22.43 -2.07 -15.71
N LYS A 276 -21.63 -1.65 -16.68
CA LYS A 276 -22.11 -1.42 -18.04
C LYS A 276 -22.43 -2.75 -18.74
N ALA A 277 -21.55 -3.74 -18.62
CA ALA A 277 -21.74 -5.04 -19.24
C ALA A 277 -22.99 -5.77 -18.71
N PHE A 278 -23.15 -5.84 -17.38
CA PHE A 278 -24.31 -6.45 -16.76
C PHE A 278 -25.60 -5.71 -17.13
N ALA A 279 -25.59 -4.37 -17.15
CA ALA A 279 -26.75 -3.59 -17.57
C ALA A 279 -27.14 -3.84 -19.05
N LEU A 280 -26.16 -4.01 -19.94
CA LEU A 280 -26.39 -4.31 -21.35
C LEU A 280 -26.96 -5.71 -21.59
N LEU A 281 -26.60 -6.68 -20.75
CA LEU A 281 -27.02 -8.08 -20.89
C LEU A 281 -28.24 -8.46 -20.06
N ASN A 282 -28.76 -7.55 -19.23
CA ASN A 282 -29.94 -7.79 -18.40
C ASN A 282 -31.25 -7.86 -19.23
N GLU A 283 -31.26 -7.30 -20.44
CA GLU A 283 -32.42 -7.31 -21.34
C GLU A 283 -32.05 -8.04 -22.64
N THR A 284 -32.80 -9.09 -22.98
CA THR A 284 -32.63 -9.79 -24.27
C THR A 284 -33.10 -8.87 -25.40
N PRO A 285 -32.31 -8.65 -26.46
CA PRO A 285 -32.72 -7.80 -27.58
C PRO A 285 -33.99 -8.36 -28.24
N THR A 286 -35.00 -7.50 -28.39
CA THR A 286 -36.30 -7.88 -28.96
C THR A 286 -36.40 -7.56 -30.45
N THR A 287 -35.49 -6.72 -30.96
CA THR A 287 -35.41 -6.34 -32.37
C THR A 287 -34.01 -6.55 -32.95
N PRO A 288 -33.87 -6.78 -34.27
CA PRO A 288 -32.55 -6.88 -34.91
C PRO A 288 -31.68 -5.63 -34.71
N ALA A 289 -32.29 -4.44 -34.68
CA ALA A 289 -31.56 -3.19 -34.45
C ALA A 289 -30.98 -3.10 -33.02
N GLU A 290 -31.68 -3.65 -32.02
CA GLU A 290 -31.15 -3.78 -30.65
C GLU A 290 -30.01 -4.78 -30.58
N ALA A 291 -30.11 -5.90 -31.31
CA ALA A 291 -29.03 -6.87 -31.39
C ALA A 291 -27.77 -6.28 -32.05
N ASP A 292 -27.92 -5.56 -33.16
CA ASP A 292 -26.80 -4.88 -33.83
C ASP A 292 -26.15 -3.83 -32.91
N ALA A 293 -26.95 -3.05 -32.18
CA ALA A 293 -26.44 -2.06 -31.22
C ALA A 293 -25.71 -2.68 -30.02
N LEU A 294 -26.03 -3.93 -29.68
CA LEU A 294 -25.34 -4.69 -28.64
C LEU A 294 -24.00 -5.23 -29.16
N LEU A 295 -23.96 -5.72 -30.40
CA LEU A 295 -22.74 -6.13 -31.10
C LEU A 295 -21.74 -4.97 -31.24
N ASP A 296 -22.21 -3.75 -31.50
CA ASP A 296 -21.36 -2.54 -31.51
C ASP A 296 -20.68 -2.26 -30.16
N GLN A 297 -21.14 -2.88 -29.07
CA GLN A 297 -20.58 -2.74 -27.72
C GLN A 297 -19.89 -4.00 -27.21
N GLU A 298 -19.58 -4.95 -28.09
CA GLU A 298 -18.97 -6.24 -27.74
C GLU A 298 -17.72 -6.11 -26.86
N GLU A 299 -16.78 -5.20 -27.21
CA GLU A 299 -15.54 -5.00 -26.44
C GLU A 299 -15.84 -4.53 -25.01
N ALA A 300 -16.81 -3.61 -24.84
CA ALA A 300 -17.19 -3.11 -23.53
C ALA A 300 -17.88 -4.20 -22.67
N ILE A 301 -18.68 -5.08 -23.30
CA ILE A 301 -19.29 -6.24 -22.65
C ILE A 301 -18.19 -7.20 -22.19
N ARG A 302 -17.29 -7.57 -23.10
CA ARG A 302 -16.15 -8.45 -22.83
C ARG A 302 -15.28 -7.94 -21.68
N ASP A 303 -14.91 -6.67 -21.70
CA ASP A 303 -14.10 -6.04 -20.64
C ASP A 303 -14.82 -6.03 -19.29
N GLY A 304 -16.12 -5.76 -19.29
CA GLY A 304 -16.93 -5.75 -18.06
C GLY A 304 -17.08 -7.14 -17.45
N LEU A 305 -17.45 -8.15 -18.25
CA LEU A 305 -17.57 -9.53 -17.80
C LEU A 305 -16.21 -10.08 -17.33
N LEU A 306 -15.13 -9.82 -18.07
CA LEU A 306 -13.80 -10.24 -17.67
C LEU A 306 -13.34 -9.55 -16.38
N ASN A 307 -13.76 -8.30 -16.13
CA ASN A 307 -13.44 -7.61 -14.89
C ASN A 307 -14.17 -8.21 -13.69
N ALA A 308 -15.45 -8.58 -13.83
CA ALA A 308 -16.20 -9.28 -12.81
C ALA A 308 -15.62 -10.69 -12.57
N PHE A 309 -15.37 -11.46 -13.63
CA PHE A 309 -14.76 -12.78 -13.55
C PHE A 309 -13.40 -12.78 -12.83
N LEU A 310 -12.55 -11.80 -13.12
CA LEU A 310 -11.22 -11.66 -12.52
C LEU A 310 -11.18 -10.77 -11.27
N ALA A 311 -12.34 -10.46 -10.67
CA ALA A 311 -12.41 -9.58 -9.50
C ALA A 311 -11.52 -10.05 -8.34
N PRO A 312 -11.49 -11.34 -7.95
CA PRO A 312 -10.65 -11.83 -6.84
C PRO A 312 -9.14 -11.67 -7.07
N GLN A 313 -8.70 -11.52 -8.32
CA GLN A 313 -7.29 -11.34 -8.68
C GLN A 313 -6.90 -9.87 -8.86
N ARG A 314 -7.88 -8.98 -9.07
CA ARG A 314 -7.69 -7.54 -9.34
C ARG A 314 -7.92 -6.66 -8.11
N TYR A 315 -8.83 -7.05 -7.23
CA TYR A 315 -9.28 -6.26 -6.09
C TYR A 315 -9.01 -6.98 -4.77
N VAL A 316 -8.94 -6.21 -3.68
CA VAL A 316 -8.61 -6.74 -2.35
C VAL A 316 -9.85 -7.29 -1.63
N SER A 317 -11.00 -6.67 -1.88
CA SER A 317 -12.31 -7.01 -1.34
C SER A 317 -13.36 -6.26 -2.18
N ALA A 318 -14.64 -6.39 -1.84
CA ALA A 318 -15.74 -5.68 -2.44
C ALA A 318 -16.29 -4.58 -1.52
N GLU A 319 -16.84 -3.52 -2.11
CA GLU A 319 -17.54 -2.46 -1.39
C GLU A 319 -18.75 -3.04 -0.64
N GLY A 320 -18.88 -2.73 0.66
CA GLY A 320 -19.88 -3.31 1.55
C GLY A 320 -19.42 -4.58 2.27
N GLU A 321 -18.34 -5.23 1.80
CA GLU A 321 -17.86 -6.51 2.31
C GLU A 321 -16.51 -6.43 3.06
N VAL A 322 -16.05 -5.22 3.38
CA VAL A 322 -14.80 -5.00 4.14
C VAL A 322 -15.04 -5.21 5.65
N ARG A 323 -15.62 -6.36 6.00
CA ARG A 323 -16.10 -6.71 7.35
C ARG A 323 -14.97 -6.77 8.37
N HIS A 324 -13.77 -7.16 7.96
CA HIS A 324 -12.60 -7.22 8.84
C HIS A 324 -12.27 -5.86 9.48
N ILE A 325 -12.54 -4.74 8.80
CA ILE A 325 -12.36 -3.40 9.40
C ILE A 325 -13.36 -3.20 10.54
N ARG A 326 -14.64 -3.49 10.29
CA ARG A 326 -15.68 -3.41 11.32
C ARG A 326 -15.31 -4.28 12.53
N GLU A 327 -15.00 -5.55 12.28
CA GLU A 327 -14.66 -6.54 13.32
C GLU A 327 -13.43 -6.15 14.13
N ILE A 328 -12.37 -5.64 13.49
CA ILE A 328 -11.18 -5.17 14.20
C ILE A 328 -11.58 -4.09 15.21
N TYR A 329 -12.42 -3.14 14.82
CA TYR A 329 -12.83 -2.04 15.71
C TYR A 329 -13.81 -2.49 16.80
N GLU A 330 -14.74 -3.40 16.50
CA GLU A 330 -15.60 -4.02 17.52
C GLU A 330 -14.76 -4.77 18.56
N ASN A 331 -13.85 -5.63 18.11
CA ASN A 331 -13.07 -6.51 18.98
C ASN A 331 -11.98 -5.78 19.77
N THR A 332 -11.28 -4.83 19.16
CA THR A 332 -10.13 -4.17 19.80
C THR A 332 -10.52 -2.94 20.63
N LEU A 333 -11.48 -2.16 20.14
CA LEU A 333 -11.91 -0.88 20.73
C LEU A 333 -13.29 -0.98 21.42
N GLY A 334 -14.01 -2.09 21.28
CA GLY A 334 -15.32 -2.28 21.91
C GLY A 334 -16.40 -1.37 21.32
N LEU A 335 -16.28 -0.99 20.04
CA LEU A 335 -17.28 -0.15 19.39
C LEU A 335 -18.59 -0.92 19.17
N GLU A 336 -19.72 -0.23 19.31
CA GLU A 336 -21.01 -0.78 18.90
C GLU A 336 -21.04 -1.03 17.37
N PRO A 337 -21.75 -2.07 16.89
CA PRO A 337 -21.74 -2.45 15.48
C PRO A 337 -22.11 -1.33 14.50
N ALA A 338 -23.03 -0.45 14.89
CA ALA A 338 -23.42 0.70 14.08
C ALA A 338 -22.27 1.69 13.86
N ASN A 339 -21.46 1.94 14.89
CA ASN A 339 -20.31 2.84 14.82
C ASN A 339 -19.15 2.20 14.05
N ALA A 340 -18.90 0.91 14.28
CA ALA A 340 -17.90 0.16 13.53
C ALA A 340 -18.23 0.08 12.03
N LYS A 341 -19.53 -0.03 11.67
CA LYS A 341 -19.98 0.07 10.28
C LYS A 341 -19.71 1.44 9.65
N GLN A 342 -19.88 2.54 10.40
CA GLN A 342 -19.50 3.87 9.89
C GLN A 342 -17.99 3.96 9.60
N ILE A 343 -17.15 3.32 10.42
CA ILE A 343 -15.71 3.24 10.20
C ILE A 343 -15.41 2.41 8.94
N GLN A 344 -16.09 1.28 8.74
CA GLN A 344 -16.00 0.50 7.51
C GLN A 344 -16.36 1.35 6.27
N THR A 345 -17.48 2.07 6.29
CA THR A 345 -17.88 2.93 5.15
C THR A 345 -16.87 4.05 4.88
N ALA A 346 -16.29 4.63 5.93
CA ALA A 346 -15.22 5.60 5.77
C ALA A 346 -13.97 4.97 5.14
N TYR A 347 -13.60 3.76 5.56
CA TYR A 347 -12.50 2.99 4.97
C TYR A 347 -12.77 2.70 3.49
N GLU A 348 -13.96 2.22 3.14
CA GLU A 348 -14.35 1.88 1.76
C GLU A 348 -14.24 3.10 0.83
N THR A 349 -14.62 4.28 1.33
CA THR A 349 -14.47 5.54 0.58
C THR A 349 -13.01 5.81 0.20
N ILE A 350 -12.08 5.55 1.12
CA ILE A 350 -10.63 5.75 0.89
C ILE A 350 -10.03 4.60 0.06
N ALA A 351 -10.48 3.37 0.30
CA ALA A 351 -9.99 2.16 -0.36
C ALA A 351 -10.64 1.91 -1.73
N LYS A 352 -11.58 2.75 -2.18
CA LYS A 352 -12.30 2.60 -3.46
C LYS A 352 -11.42 2.20 -4.67
N PRO A 353 -10.19 2.73 -4.87
CA PRO A 353 -9.32 2.31 -5.97
C PRO A 353 -8.92 0.84 -6.00
N ILE A 354 -8.98 0.16 -4.85
CA ILE A 354 -8.59 -1.24 -4.68
C ILE A 354 -9.77 -2.16 -4.33
N LEU A 355 -10.99 -1.61 -4.24
CA LEU A 355 -12.21 -2.36 -3.96
C LEU A 355 -13.01 -2.60 -5.24
N TYR A 356 -13.55 -3.81 -5.36
CA TYR A 356 -14.51 -4.14 -6.39
C TYR A 356 -15.86 -3.48 -6.08
N GLN A 357 -16.53 -2.94 -7.10
CA GLN A 357 -17.88 -2.40 -6.97
C GLN A 357 -18.86 -3.48 -7.43
N PRO A 358 -19.59 -4.14 -6.49
CA PRO A 358 -20.51 -5.20 -6.86
C PRO A 358 -21.69 -4.63 -7.65
N VAL A 359 -22.11 -5.35 -8.68
CA VAL A 359 -23.32 -5.07 -9.46
C VAL A 359 -24.56 -5.37 -8.62
N ASN A 360 -24.54 -6.52 -7.94
CA ASN A 360 -25.63 -6.98 -7.10
C ASN A 360 -25.45 -6.46 -5.66
N ARG A 361 -26.56 -6.07 -5.02
CA ARG A 361 -26.50 -5.61 -3.63
C ARG A 361 -26.24 -6.82 -2.74
N VAL A 362 -25.06 -6.85 -2.13
CA VAL A 362 -24.68 -7.85 -1.12
C VAL A 362 -25.66 -7.77 0.05
N SER A 363 -26.18 -8.91 0.49
CA SER A 363 -27.07 -8.97 1.64
C SER A 363 -26.26 -8.71 2.92
N ALA A 364 -26.70 -7.75 3.74
CA ALA A 364 -25.92 -7.31 4.91
C ALA A 364 -25.92 -8.31 6.09
N TYR A 365 -26.57 -9.46 5.96
CA TYR A 365 -26.97 -10.31 7.10
C TYR A 365 -26.41 -11.74 7.09
N GLU A 366 -25.73 -12.16 6.03
CA GLU A 366 -25.13 -13.49 6.01
C GLU A 366 -23.72 -13.46 6.60
N TRP A 367 -23.54 -14.20 7.69
CA TRP A 367 -22.29 -14.39 8.45
C TRP A 367 -21.28 -15.25 7.70
N ASP A 368 -21.15 -15.06 6.39
CA ASP A 368 -20.09 -15.68 5.62
C ASP A 368 -18.80 -14.88 5.77
N TRP A 369 -17.68 -15.56 5.92
CA TRP A 369 -16.35 -14.95 5.92
C TRP A 369 -15.85 -14.72 4.50
N GLU A 370 -16.51 -15.33 3.51
CA GLU A 370 -16.25 -15.12 2.09
C GLU A 370 -16.93 -13.83 1.58
N ASN A 371 -16.28 -13.11 0.66
CA ASN A 371 -16.91 -11.99 -0.04
C ASN A 371 -17.89 -12.57 -1.06
N GLN A 372 -19.19 -12.35 -0.88
CA GLN A 372 -20.23 -12.88 -1.78
C GLN A 372 -20.01 -12.41 -3.21
N ALA A 373 -19.62 -11.15 -3.39
CA ALA A 373 -19.31 -10.59 -4.70
C ALA A 373 -18.12 -11.28 -5.40
N PHE A 374 -17.24 -11.95 -4.67
CA PHE A 374 -16.12 -12.72 -5.25
C PHE A 374 -16.47 -14.18 -5.53
N THR A 375 -17.64 -14.64 -5.09
CA THR A 375 -18.11 -16.01 -5.32
C THR A 375 -19.21 -16.02 -6.38
N GLU A 376 -20.19 -15.11 -6.28
CA GLU A 376 -21.39 -15.09 -7.12
C GLU A 376 -21.14 -14.39 -8.47
N GLU A 377 -20.70 -13.12 -8.45
CA GLU A 377 -20.58 -12.33 -9.69
C GLU A 377 -19.56 -12.89 -10.69
N PRO A 378 -18.44 -13.53 -10.30
CA PRO A 378 -17.58 -14.22 -11.26
C PRO A 378 -18.27 -15.39 -11.97
N GLN A 379 -19.14 -16.12 -11.26
CA GLN A 379 -19.90 -17.22 -11.87
C GLN A 379 -20.95 -16.67 -12.84
N GLU A 380 -21.72 -15.67 -12.40
CA GLU A 380 -22.69 -14.98 -13.25
C GLU A 380 -22.02 -14.36 -14.49
N ALA A 381 -20.86 -13.72 -14.33
CA ALA A 381 -20.11 -13.18 -15.45
C ALA A 381 -19.63 -14.26 -16.42
N ALA A 382 -19.28 -15.45 -15.94
CA ALA A 382 -18.89 -16.57 -16.79
C ALA A 382 -20.09 -17.13 -17.56
N GLU A 383 -21.26 -17.24 -16.92
CA GLU A 383 -22.50 -17.68 -17.56
C GLU A 383 -22.95 -16.70 -18.63
N LEU A 384 -22.99 -15.39 -18.32
CA LEU A 384 -23.30 -14.34 -19.28
C LEU A 384 -22.31 -14.31 -20.45
N TYR A 385 -21.02 -14.55 -20.16
CA TYR A 385 -20.00 -14.63 -21.21
C TYR A 385 -20.28 -15.81 -22.14
N GLN A 386 -20.54 -17.00 -21.58
CA GLN A 386 -20.86 -18.19 -22.37
C GLN A 386 -22.12 -17.97 -23.23
N GLN A 387 -23.19 -17.44 -22.64
CA GLN A 387 -24.45 -17.18 -23.34
C GLN A 387 -24.29 -16.17 -24.48
N TYR A 388 -23.46 -15.14 -24.30
CA TYR A 388 -23.32 -14.08 -25.30
C TYR A 388 -22.27 -14.39 -26.38
N PHE A 389 -21.18 -15.09 -26.04
CA PHE A 389 -20.03 -15.30 -26.94
C PHE A 389 -19.91 -16.72 -27.49
N ASP A 390 -20.35 -17.73 -26.74
CA ASP A 390 -20.08 -19.14 -27.06
C ASP A 390 -21.33 -19.86 -27.59
N GLU A 391 -22.53 -19.37 -27.26
CA GLU A 391 -23.81 -19.90 -27.71
C GLU A 391 -24.38 -19.04 -28.86
N PRO A 392 -24.40 -19.55 -30.11
CA PRO A 392 -24.77 -18.79 -31.31
C PRO A 392 -26.28 -18.59 -31.52
#